data_AF-A0A1W9UB25-F1
#
_entry.id   AF-A0A1W9UB25-F1
#
_cell.length_a   1.000
_cell.length_b   1.000
_cell.length_c   1.000
_cell.angle_alpha   90.00
_cell.angle_beta   90.00
_cell.angle_gamma   90.00
#
_symmetry.space_group_name_H-M   'P 1'
#
loop_
_entity.id
_entity.type
_entity.pdbx_description
1 polymer ?
#
loop_
_entity_poly.entity_id
_entity_poly.type
_entity_poly.pdbx_seq_one_letter_code
_entity_poly.pdbx_strand_id
1 'polypeptide(L)'
;MISDKDFNKKRMIRSSQGGRRLLFMLVAILLLSTVTVCAEEAVPVLSDGDCGKCHREAAHDIDANGGAHRTEMGCLGCHIAHPPKGEVEIPKCSQCHEPSESDHFALSNCDQCHTPHAPVIKDFASLGEVKKGCLSCHPQIGQAMTEVPSSHGEQDCSECHQEHGLDEGQFMDCLECHEGHTESMVYKDCLSCHDPHQPTAYTWSEDTNTNLCSACHADEVGALTEHGGAHSSEISCSDCHQNHPPATTGVIPNCADCHDPDDSPHYKVEDCTRCHNPHQPLEMDLSAVSPIKPICLTCHSKPGQEMKKHPSAHADMDCSECHQKHGEYQQCLECHEGHDAEMQYKDCLRCHQPHHPAQLEFSGAGVDPKLCGSCHNDELQQLAGNTTKHAKLQCIYCHKRTHKVTLSCDNCHGQPHDSGIHQYFKECSKCHKGPHNLRN
;
A
#
# COMPACT_ATOMS: atom_id res chain seq x y z
N MET A 1 4.42 26.80 23.54
CA MET A 1 4.93 28.16 23.83
C MET A 1 3.73 29.04 24.14
N ILE A 2 3.73 29.61 25.34
CA ILE A 2 2.70 30.48 25.93
C ILE A 2 2.83 31.89 25.32
N SER A 3 1.73 32.58 25.04
CA SER A 3 1.38 33.84 25.75
C SER A 3 0.22 34.59 25.11
N ASP A 4 -0.85 34.70 25.88
CA ASP A 4 -1.77 35.84 25.94
C ASP A 4 -1.03 37.19 25.95
N LYS A 5 -1.71 38.25 25.48
CA LYS A 5 -1.85 39.51 26.23
C LYS A 5 -2.81 40.51 25.58
N ASP A 6 -3.98 40.59 26.20
CA ASP A 6 -4.62 41.79 26.75
C ASP A 6 -4.43 43.16 26.07
N PHE A 7 -5.58 43.66 25.59
CA PHE A 7 -5.92 45.06 25.41
C PHE A 7 -6.01 45.79 26.76
N ASN A 8 -5.33 46.95 26.89
CA ASN A 8 -5.70 47.94 27.91
C ASN A 8 -5.61 49.38 27.40
N LYS A 9 -6.60 50.15 27.85
CA LYS A 9 -6.92 51.55 27.59
C LYS A 9 -5.75 52.50 27.86
N LYS A 10 -5.70 53.63 27.14
CA LYS A 10 -5.60 54.95 27.78
C LYS A 10 -5.97 56.14 26.89
N ARG A 11 -6.85 56.95 27.47
CA ARG A 11 -7.30 58.29 27.13
C ARG A 11 -6.19 59.30 27.46
N MET A 12 -6.04 60.38 26.68
CA MET A 12 -5.60 61.74 27.06
C MET A 12 -5.41 62.57 25.78
N ILE A 13 -5.51 63.90 25.66
CA ILE A 13 -6.12 65.06 26.34
C ILE A 13 -5.66 66.26 25.48
N ARG A 14 -6.50 67.32 25.32
CA ARG A 14 -6.16 68.72 24.94
C ARG A 14 -5.65 69.01 23.52
N SER A 15 -5.78 70.20 22.93
CA SER A 15 -6.53 71.46 23.11
C SER A 15 -5.67 72.54 22.43
N SER A 16 -6.24 73.35 21.54
CA SER A 16 -6.13 74.82 21.52
C SER A 16 -6.71 75.37 20.20
N GLN A 17 -7.70 76.26 20.30
CA GLN A 17 -7.61 77.71 19.98
C GLN A 17 -7.18 78.02 18.53
N GLY A 18 -7.86 78.87 17.76
CA GLY A 18 -8.97 79.76 18.07
C GLY A 18 -9.03 80.89 17.03
N GLY A 19 -10.20 81.52 16.96
CA GLY A 19 -10.39 82.88 16.46
C GLY A 19 -10.96 82.98 15.03
N ARG A 20 -11.82 83.93 14.69
CA ARG A 20 -12.52 84.99 15.47
C ARG A 20 -13.39 85.77 14.46
N ARG A 21 -14.38 86.51 14.98
CA ARG A 21 -15.19 87.61 14.35
C ARG A 21 -16.54 87.13 13.76
N LEU A 22 -17.68 87.79 13.98
CA LEU A 22 -17.99 89.09 14.58
C LEU A 22 -19.46 89.11 15.06
N LEU A 23 -19.72 90.03 15.98
CA LEU A 23 -20.87 90.25 16.86
C LEU A 23 -21.99 91.11 16.22
N PHE A 24 -23.20 91.10 16.81
CA PHE A 24 -24.12 92.22 17.17
C PHE A 24 -25.61 91.82 16.98
N MET A 25 -26.36 91.57 18.08
CA MET A 25 -27.34 92.46 18.77
C MET A 25 -28.70 92.58 18.03
N LEU A 26 -29.92 92.63 18.61
CA LEU A 26 -30.48 92.87 19.96
C LEU A 26 -32.01 92.57 19.91
N VAL A 27 -32.54 91.94 20.96
CA VAL A 27 -33.76 92.29 21.76
C VAL A 27 -35.19 92.42 21.13
N ALA A 28 -36.05 91.52 21.63
CA ALA A 28 -37.44 91.63 22.15
C ALA A 28 -38.61 92.25 21.36
N ILE A 29 -39.77 91.56 21.43
CA ILE A 29 -41.18 92.01 21.69
C ILE A 29 -42.11 90.84 21.26
N LEU A 30 -42.72 90.06 22.17
CA LEU A 30 -44.06 90.19 22.78
C LEU A 30 -45.27 89.87 21.86
N LEU A 31 -45.91 88.73 22.16
CA LEU A 31 -47.35 88.39 22.10
C LEU A 31 -48.14 88.27 20.77
N LEU A 32 -49.03 87.25 20.80
CA LEU A 32 -50.26 86.99 20.02
C LEU A 32 -50.14 86.38 18.62
N SER A 33 -50.24 85.04 18.56
CA SER A 33 -51.30 84.33 17.80
C SER A 33 -51.29 82.84 18.13
N THR A 34 -52.23 82.38 18.97
CA THR A 34 -52.58 80.97 19.08
C THR A 34 -53.36 80.57 17.83
N VAL A 35 -52.65 80.06 16.82
CA VAL A 35 -53.28 79.28 15.77
C VAL A 35 -53.33 77.84 16.29
N THR A 36 -54.52 77.38 16.63
CA THR A 36 -54.80 75.96 16.86
C THR A 36 -54.55 75.23 15.54
N VAL A 37 -53.34 74.72 15.36
CA VAL A 37 -53.07 73.68 14.37
C VAL A 37 -53.74 72.43 14.93
N CYS A 38 -54.83 72.00 14.30
CA CYS A 38 -55.30 70.63 14.46
C CYS A 38 -54.13 69.74 14.04
N ALA A 39 -53.44 69.15 15.00
CA ALA A 39 -52.49 68.09 14.74
C ALA A 39 -53.30 66.95 14.12
N GLU A 40 -53.09 66.73 12.82
CA GLU A 40 -53.51 65.51 12.16
C GLU A 40 -52.83 64.38 12.93
N GLU A 41 -53.61 63.54 13.63
CA GLU A 41 -53.06 62.39 14.33
C GLU A 41 -52.34 61.53 13.29
N ALA A 42 -51.02 61.59 13.29
CA ALA A 42 -50.19 60.72 12.48
C ALA A 42 -50.50 59.29 12.92
N VAL A 43 -51.24 58.56 12.09
CA VAL A 43 -51.50 57.13 12.30
C VAL A 43 -50.13 56.46 12.41
N PRO A 44 -49.82 55.77 13.52
CA PRO A 44 -48.51 55.15 13.70
C PRO A 44 -48.25 54.17 12.54
N VAL A 45 -47.12 54.35 11.86
CA VAL A 45 -46.64 53.41 10.85
C VAL A 45 -46.32 52.10 11.57
N LEU A 46 -46.92 51.00 11.12
CA LEU A 46 -46.70 49.68 11.70
C LEU A 46 -45.21 49.31 11.58
N SER A 47 -44.64 48.75 12.65
CA SER A 47 -43.32 48.11 12.62
C SER A 47 -43.46 46.59 12.54
N ASP A 48 -42.39 45.88 12.18
CA ASP A 48 -42.39 44.40 12.14
C ASP A 48 -42.73 43.77 13.51
N GLY A 49 -42.34 44.43 14.61
CA GLY A 49 -42.70 44.01 15.96
C GLY A 49 -44.19 44.17 16.28
N ASP A 50 -44.92 44.99 15.51
CA ASP A 50 -46.38 45.11 15.61
C ASP A 50 -47.10 43.97 14.86
N CYS A 51 -46.53 43.49 13.76
CA CYS A 51 -47.06 42.37 12.97
C CYS A 51 -47.16 41.09 13.81
N GLY A 52 -46.10 40.76 14.55
CA GLY A 52 -46.04 39.57 15.41
C GLY A 52 -47.03 39.56 16.58
N LYS A 53 -47.64 40.70 16.93
CA LYS A 53 -48.70 40.76 17.96
C LYS A 53 -49.97 40.04 17.53
N CYS A 54 -50.23 40.03 16.21
CA CYS A 54 -51.39 39.38 15.60
C CYS A 54 -50.99 38.13 14.79
N HIS A 55 -49.86 38.14 14.10
CA HIS A 55 -49.34 37.02 13.30
C HIS A 55 -48.24 36.26 14.06
N ARG A 56 -48.61 35.70 15.22
CA ARG A 56 -47.65 35.07 16.15
C ARG A 56 -46.95 33.86 15.54
N GLU A 57 -47.69 33.01 14.85
CA GLU A 57 -47.18 31.80 14.22
C GLU A 57 -46.22 32.13 13.07
N ALA A 58 -46.63 32.99 12.14
CA ALA A 58 -45.76 33.44 11.06
C ALA A 58 -44.46 34.13 11.56
N ALA A 59 -44.57 34.97 12.60
CA ALA A 59 -43.41 35.61 13.20
C ALA A 59 -42.49 34.59 13.89
N HIS A 60 -43.05 33.58 14.55
CA HIS A 60 -42.30 32.47 15.13
C HIS A 60 -41.61 31.63 14.05
N ASP A 61 -42.29 31.32 12.96
CA ASP A 61 -41.77 30.48 11.88
C ASP A 61 -40.64 31.18 11.12
N ILE A 62 -40.75 32.49 10.86
CA ILE A 62 -39.66 33.28 10.29
C ILE A 62 -38.48 33.36 11.27
N ASP A 63 -38.74 33.50 12.57
CA ASP A 63 -37.67 33.54 13.56
C ASP A 63 -36.90 32.20 13.63
N ALA A 64 -37.62 31.09 13.53
CA ALA A 64 -37.07 29.73 13.61
C ALA A 64 -36.47 29.22 12.29
N ASN A 65 -37.08 29.57 11.15
CA ASN A 65 -36.87 28.94 9.83
C ASN A 65 -36.78 29.96 8.68
N GLY A 66 -36.70 31.26 8.96
CA GLY A 66 -36.64 32.33 7.96
C GLY A 66 -35.31 32.40 7.20
N GLY A 67 -34.23 31.84 7.75
CA GLY A 67 -32.89 32.02 7.20
C GLY A 67 -32.57 33.51 6.98
N ALA A 68 -32.06 33.86 5.81
CA ALA A 68 -31.78 35.26 5.45
C ALA A 68 -33.04 36.15 5.42
N HIS A 69 -34.24 35.60 5.21
CA HIS A 69 -35.48 36.39 5.24
C HIS A 69 -35.83 36.90 6.65
N ARG A 70 -35.19 36.37 7.70
CA ARG A 70 -35.33 36.88 9.08
C ARG A 70 -34.46 38.11 9.33
N THR A 71 -33.27 38.17 8.72
CA THR A 71 -32.24 39.17 9.06
C THR A 71 -32.13 40.27 8.00
N GLU A 72 -32.36 39.93 6.73
CA GLU A 72 -32.20 40.84 5.60
C GLU A 72 -33.54 41.41 5.10
N MET A 73 -34.67 40.84 5.54
CA MET A 73 -36.01 41.26 5.13
C MET A 73 -36.93 41.41 6.35
N GLY A 74 -37.74 42.48 6.33
CA GLY A 74 -38.80 42.71 7.31
C GLY A 74 -40.17 42.20 6.84
N CYS A 75 -41.15 42.13 7.75
CA CYS A 75 -42.52 41.70 7.41
C CYS A 75 -43.12 42.59 6.31
N LEU A 76 -42.87 43.90 6.35
CA LEU A 76 -43.31 44.86 5.34
C LEU A 76 -42.51 44.82 4.03
N GLY A 77 -41.40 44.09 3.99
CA GLY A 77 -40.65 43.82 2.75
C GLY A 77 -41.33 42.77 1.88
N CYS A 78 -42.11 41.86 2.50
CA CYS A 78 -42.88 40.82 1.81
C CYS A 78 -44.37 41.16 1.72
N HIS A 79 -44.93 41.89 2.70
CA HIS A 79 -46.33 42.31 2.69
C HIS A 79 -46.49 43.80 2.38
N ILE A 80 -46.93 44.10 1.15
CA ILE A 80 -47.03 45.50 0.65
C ILE A 80 -48.34 46.17 1.09
N ALA A 81 -49.37 45.40 1.44
CA ALA A 81 -50.67 45.91 1.88
C ALA A 81 -51.33 45.03 2.97
N HIS A 82 -52.18 45.65 3.79
CA HIS A 82 -52.92 45.00 4.89
C HIS A 82 -54.37 45.53 4.99
N PRO A 83 -55.38 44.66 5.23
CA PRO A 83 -56.78 45.09 5.40
C PRO A 83 -56.98 46.07 6.56
N PRO A 84 -57.91 47.06 6.46
CA PRO A 84 -58.83 47.32 5.34
C PRO A 84 -58.25 48.23 4.24
N LYS A 85 -56.98 48.63 4.32
CA LYS A 85 -56.36 49.58 3.39
C LYS A 85 -56.06 48.97 2.01
N GLY A 86 -56.06 47.65 1.89
CA GLY A 86 -55.90 46.90 0.66
C GLY A 86 -55.98 45.39 0.92
N GLU A 87 -56.01 44.61 -0.15
CA GLU A 87 -55.86 43.15 -0.08
C GLU A 87 -54.39 42.80 0.18
N VAL A 88 -54.14 41.69 0.89
CA VAL A 88 -52.78 41.23 1.13
C VAL A 88 -52.22 40.64 -0.17
N GLU A 89 -51.27 41.35 -0.79
CA GLU A 89 -50.53 40.88 -1.96
C GLU A 89 -49.09 40.53 -1.54
N ILE A 90 -48.66 39.30 -1.85
CA ILE A 90 -47.31 38.82 -1.63
C ILE A 90 -46.58 38.84 -2.98
N PRO A 91 -45.43 39.54 -3.11
CA PRO A 91 -44.60 39.52 -4.30
C PRO A 91 -44.24 38.10 -4.73
N LYS A 92 -44.11 37.89 -6.05
CA LYS A 92 -43.54 36.63 -6.56
C LYS A 92 -42.08 36.55 -6.15
N CYS A 93 -41.61 35.35 -5.81
CA CYS A 93 -40.20 35.11 -5.43
C CYS A 93 -39.22 35.68 -6.47
N SER A 94 -39.54 35.57 -7.76
CA SER A 94 -38.71 36.07 -8.87
C SER A 94 -38.61 37.60 -8.99
N GLN A 95 -39.35 38.36 -8.17
CA GLN A 95 -39.16 39.82 -8.07
C GLN A 95 -37.93 40.19 -7.23
N CYS A 96 -37.47 39.26 -6.38
CA CYS A 96 -36.32 39.46 -5.49
C CYS A 96 -35.19 38.44 -5.75
N HIS A 97 -35.50 37.27 -6.32
CA HIS A 97 -34.54 36.24 -6.68
C HIS A 97 -34.41 36.12 -8.20
N GLU A 98 -33.30 36.60 -8.76
CA GLU A 98 -33.11 36.60 -10.22
C GLU A 98 -32.49 35.28 -10.69
N PRO A 99 -32.97 34.67 -11.79
CA PRO A 99 -32.35 33.47 -12.39
C PRO A 99 -30.88 33.63 -12.78
N SER A 100 -30.41 34.87 -12.98
CA SER A 100 -28.99 35.16 -13.24
C SER A 100 -28.09 35.01 -12.01
N GLU A 101 -28.64 34.99 -10.80
CA GLU A 101 -27.88 34.83 -9.57
C GLU A 101 -27.67 33.36 -9.20
N SER A 102 -28.61 32.49 -9.59
CA SER A 102 -28.52 31.04 -9.43
C SER A 102 -29.52 30.34 -10.35
N ASP A 103 -29.08 29.26 -11.00
CA ASP A 103 -29.96 28.40 -11.81
C ASP A 103 -31.13 27.82 -11.00
N HIS A 104 -30.98 27.71 -9.67
CA HIS A 104 -32.06 27.33 -8.76
C HIS A 104 -33.25 28.29 -8.80
N PHE A 105 -32.99 29.60 -8.92
CA PHE A 105 -34.05 30.61 -8.97
C PHE A 105 -34.80 30.61 -10.31
N ALA A 106 -34.33 29.86 -11.31
CA ALA A 106 -35.06 29.60 -12.55
C ALA A 106 -36.13 28.50 -12.40
N LEU A 107 -36.15 27.76 -11.28
CA LEU A 107 -37.11 26.70 -11.03
C LEU A 107 -38.53 27.25 -10.79
N SER A 108 -39.53 26.46 -11.17
CA SER A 108 -40.96 26.77 -10.98
C SER A 108 -41.53 26.08 -9.74
N ASN A 109 -42.67 26.57 -9.24
CA ASN A 109 -43.40 26.00 -8.09
C ASN A 109 -42.62 26.06 -6.78
N CYS A 110 -42.01 27.22 -6.49
CA CYS A 110 -41.19 27.46 -5.31
C CYS A 110 -41.91 27.09 -4.00
N ASP A 111 -43.23 27.28 -3.94
CA ASP A 111 -44.10 27.01 -2.80
C ASP A 111 -44.27 25.53 -2.47
N GLN A 112 -43.94 24.64 -3.41
CA GLN A 112 -43.97 23.19 -3.17
C GLN A 112 -42.77 22.72 -2.33
N CYS A 113 -41.71 23.53 -2.26
CA CYS A 113 -40.51 23.23 -1.49
C CYS A 113 -40.29 24.26 -0.36
N HIS A 114 -40.54 25.55 -0.63
CA HIS A 114 -40.31 26.64 0.30
C HIS A 114 -41.62 27.22 0.80
N THR A 115 -41.81 27.23 2.12
CA THR A 115 -42.94 27.93 2.73
C THR A 115 -42.56 29.42 2.92
N PRO A 116 -43.40 30.40 2.52
CA PRO A 116 -43.05 31.83 2.62
C PRO A 116 -42.64 32.33 4.02
N HIS A 117 -43.19 31.75 5.08
CA HIS A 117 -42.81 32.05 6.47
C HIS A 117 -41.78 31.07 7.06
N ALA A 118 -41.41 30.02 6.33
CA ALA A 118 -40.39 29.04 6.71
C ALA A 118 -39.64 28.55 5.46
N PRO A 119 -38.89 29.43 4.78
CA PRO A 119 -38.21 29.10 3.53
C PRO A 119 -37.06 28.10 3.71
N VAL A 120 -36.51 27.95 4.92
CA VAL A 120 -35.50 26.91 5.20
C VAL A 120 -36.19 25.55 5.28
N ILE A 121 -35.76 24.63 4.41
CA ILE A 121 -36.21 23.24 4.38
C ILE A 121 -35.44 22.44 5.42
N LYS A 122 -36.17 21.83 6.37
CA LYS A 122 -35.62 21.03 7.46
C LYS A 122 -35.76 19.53 7.26
N ASP A 123 -36.50 19.09 6.25
CA ASP A 123 -36.71 17.67 5.99
C ASP A 123 -37.05 17.46 4.51
N PHE A 124 -36.11 16.92 3.75
CA PHE A 124 -36.30 16.57 2.35
C PHE A 124 -37.19 15.34 2.16
N ALA A 125 -37.30 14.44 3.13
CA ALA A 125 -38.16 13.26 3.00
C ALA A 125 -39.65 13.64 2.88
N SER A 126 -40.00 14.85 3.33
CA SER A 126 -41.34 15.42 3.19
C SER A 126 -41.61 16.05 1.82
N LEU A 127 -40.57 16.29 1.01
CA LEU A 127 -40.63 16.99 -0.27
C LEU A 127 -40.35 15.98 -1.39
N GLY A 128 -41.37 15.58 -2.16
CA GLY A 128 -41.33 14.51 -3.17
C GLY A 128 -40.00 14.30 -3.94
N GLU A 129 -39.88 14.83 -5.16
CA GLU A 129 -38.65 14.72 -5.96
C GLU A 129 -37.81 16.00 -5.83
N VAL A 130 -36.67 15.96 -5.14
CA VAL A 130 -35.81 17.14 -4.93
C VAL A 130 -34.56 17.16 -5.82
N LYS A 131 -34.22 16.06 -6.49
CA LYS A 131 -32.99 15.92 -7.29
C LYS A 131 -32.75 17.06 -8.27
N LYS A 132 -33.79 17.48 -9.00
CA LYS A 132 -33.67 18.62 -9.94
C LYS A 132 -33.34 19.93 -9.21
N GLY A 133 -33.89 20.11 -8.00
CA GLY A 133 -33.57 21.23 -7.12
C GLY A 133 -32.11 21.20 -6.69
N CYS A 134 -31.62 20.05 -6.20
CA CYS A 134 -30.23 19.89 -5.77
C CYS A 134 -29.24 20.15 -6.91
N LEU A 135 -29.47 19.55 -8.08
CA LEU A 135 -28.56 19.65 -9.23
C LEU A 135 -28.50 21.04 -9.87
N SER A 136 -29.48 21.92 -9.60
CA SER A 136 -29.41 23.32 -10.03
C SER A 136 -28.30 24.11 -9.33
N CYS A 137 -27.89 23.70 -8.12
CA CYS A 137 -26.75 24.27 -7.39
C CYS A 137 -25.53 23.35 -7.37
N HIS A 138 -25.73 22.04 -7.49
CA HIS A 138 -24.69 21.01 -7.46
C HIS A 138 -24.56 20.26 -8.79
N PRO A 139 -24.33 20.95 -9.93
CA PRO A 139 -24.29 20.29 -11.24
C PRO A 139 -23.13 19.29 -11.37
N GLN A 140 -22.04 19.50 -10.63
CA GLN A 140 -20.89 18.59 -10.64
C GLN A 140 -21.24 17.21 -10.07
N ILE A 141 -22.15 17.14 -9.09
CA ILE A 141 -22.62 15.87 -8.53
C ILE A 141 -23.41 15.08 -9.57
N GLY A 142 -24.31 15.75 -10.30
CA GLY A 142 -25.06 15.14 -11.39
C GLY A 142 -24.16 14.63 -12.52
N GLN A 143 -23.11 15.39 -12.85
CA GLN A 143 -22.08 14.96 -13.81
C GLN A 143 -21.35 13.73 -13.29
N ALA A 144 -20.87 13.73 -12.04
CA ALA A 144 -20.12 12.62 -11.44
C ALA A 144 -20.94 11.32 -11.45
N MET A 145 -22.21 11.37 -11.04
CA MET A 145 -23.12 10.23 -11.06
C MET A 145 -23.46 9.73 -12.48
N THR A 146 -23.34 10.60 -13.50
CA THR A 146 -23.53 10.24 -14.92
C THR A 146 -22.28 9.59 -15.51
N GLU A 147 -21.09 10.08 -15.13
CA GLU A 147 -19.80 9.53 -15.58
C GLU A 147 -19.55 8.12 -15.02
N VAL A 148 -20.02 7.86 -13.80
CA VAL A 148 -19.94 6.55 -13.14
C VAL A 148 -21.36 6.09 -12.75
N PRO A 149 -22.12 5.52 -13.70
CA PRO A 149 -23.48 5.08 -13.44
C PRO A 149 -23.53 3.97 -12.37
N SER A 150 -24.43 4.12 -11.41
CA SER A 150 -24.75 3.10 -10.40
C SER A 150 -26.24 3.13 -10.09
N SER A 151 -26.72 2.16 -9.30
CA SER A 151 -28.12 2.11 -8.85
C SER A 151 -28.55 3.38 -8.09
N HIS A 152 -27.61 4.06 -7.40
CA HIS A 152 -27.87 5.33 -6.72
C HIS A 152 -28.19 6.47 -7.70
N GLY A 153 -27.79 6.33 -8.97
CA GLY A 153 -28.11 7.28 -10.04
C GLY A 153 -29.60 7.39 -10.34
N GLU A 154 -30.40 6.38 -10.01
CA GLU A 154 -31.86 6.38 -10.21
C GLU A 154 -32.64 6.94 -9.00
N GLN A 155 -32.02 6.94 -7.82
CA GLN A 155 -32.63 7.43 -6.58
C GLN A 155 -32.74 8.96 -6.56
N ASP A 156 -33.71 9.47 -5.79
CA ASP A 156 -33.79 10.89 -5.48
C ASP A 156 -32.76 11.25 -4.39
N CYS A 157 -32.25 12.49 -4.42
CA CYS A 157 -31.23 12.93 -3.47
C CYS A 157 -31.73 12.87 -2.02
N SER A 158 -33.04 13.04 -1.79
CA SER A 158 -33.67 12.96 -0.47
C SER A 158 -33.59 11.57 0.18
N GLU A 159 -33.36 10.52 -0.61
CA GLU A 159 -33.22 9.18 -0.08
C GLU A 159 -31.96 9.05 0.77
N CYS A 160 -30.89 9.78 0.43
CA CYS A 160 -29.64 9.78 1.20
C CYS A 160 -29.46 11.05 2.02
N HIS A 161 -29.85 12.23 1.50
CA HIS A 161 -29.68 13.52 2.16
C HIS A 161 -30.99 14.00 2.79
N GLN A 162 -30.95 14.31 4.09
CA GLN A 162 -32.19 14.59 4.84
C GLN A 162 -32.48 16.09 5.00
N GLU A 163 -31.47 16.97 4.97
CA GLU A 163 -31.66 18.41 5.25
C GLU A 163 -30.78 19.33 4.39
N HIS A 164 -31.16 20.61 4.26
CA HIS A 164 -30.42 21.63 3.51
C HIS A 164 -29.55 22.53 4.42
N GLY A 165 -28.24 22.60 4.14
CA GLY A 165 -27.38 23.73 4.58
C GLY A 165 -26.82 23.69 6.01
N LEU A 166 -26.41 22.52 6.52
CA LEU A 166 -25.66 22.42 7.79
C LEU A 166 -24.41 21.53 7.62
N ASP A 167 -23.31 21.92 8.27
CA ASP A 167 -21.96 21.40 8.03
C ASP A 167 -21.67 19.98 8.58
N GLU A 168 -22.58 19.34 9.32
CA GLU A 168 -22.32 18.04 9.95
C GLU A 168 -23.49 17.05 9.76
N GLY A 169 -23.25 15.96 9.02
CA GLY A 169 -23.91 14.65 9.25
C GLY A 169 -25.35 14.41 8.77
N GLN A 170 -25.90 15.20 7.85
CA GLN A 170 -27.28 15.00 7.35
C GLN A 170 -27.37 14.07 6.13
N PHE A 171 -26.68 12.93 6.20
CA PHE A 171 -26.76 11.86 5.22
C PHE A 171 -26.84 10.51 5.92
N MET A 172 -27.50 9.53 5.31
CA MET A 172 -27.51 8.15 5.83
C MET A 172 -26.12 7.55 5.70
N ASP A 173 -25.67 6.88 6.77
CA ASP A 173 -24.43 6.10 6.75
C ASP A 173 -24.59 4.92 5.78
N CYS A 174 -23.55 4.64 4.98
CA CYS A 174 -23.52 3.48 4.08
C CYS A 174 -23.97 2.20 4.81
N LEU A 175 -23.55 2.02 6.07
CA LEU A 175 -23.81 0.82 6.86
C LEU A 175 -25.27 0.68 7.33
N GLU A 176 -26.11 1.70 7.13
CA GLU A 176 -27.56 1.58 7.35
C GLU A 176 -28.24 0.76 6.25
N CYS A 177 -27.66 0.70 5.05
CA CYS A 177 -28.20 -0.02 3.90
C CYS A 177 -27.28 -1.13 3.37
N HIS A 178 -25.96 -0.98 3.52
CA HIS A 178 -24.95 -1.89 3.01
C HIS A 178 -24.26 -2.66 4.14
N GLU A 179 -23.97 -3.93 3.88
CA GLU A 179 -23.11 -4.71 4.76
C GLU A 179 -21.63 -4.36 4.47
N GLY A 180 -20.85 -4.11 5.52
CA GLY A 180 -19.42 -3.87 5.38
C GLY A 180 -18.70 -5.13 4.88
N HIS A 181 -17.56 -4.96 4.22
CA HIS A 181 -16.77 -6.11 3.76
C HIS A 181 -16.06 -6.84 4.91
N THR A 182 -16.02 -6.25 6.11
CA THR A 182 -15.62 -6.92 7.35
C THR A 182 -16.51 -6.43 8.51
N GLU A 183 -16.60 -7.25 9.58
CA GLU A 183 -17.40 -6.90 10.78
C GLU A 183 -16.90 -5.64 11.51
N SER A 184 -15.65 -5.23 11.28
CA SER A 184 -15.03 -4.10 11.97
C SER A 184 -15.07 -2.79 11.18
N MET A 185 -15.54 -2.79 9.93
CA MET A 185 -15.58 -1.59 9.10
C MET A 185 -16.59 -0.58 9.63
N VAL A 186 -16.19 0.69 9.62
CA VAL A 186 -17.07 1.84 9.90
C VAL A 186 -17.21 2.70 8.65
N TYR A 187 -18.21 3.60 8.62
CA TYR A 187 -18.46 4.52 7.50
C TYR A 187 -17.21 5.20 6.94
N LYS A 188 -16.36 5.69 7.83
CA LYS A 188 -15.12 6.38 7.45
C LYS A 188 -14.19 5.48 6.63
N ASP A 189 -14.19 4.17 6.89
CA ASP A 189 -13.40 3.22 6.13
C ASP A 189 -13.96 3.05 4.72
N CYS A 190 -15.29 3.11 4.54
CA CYS A 190 -15.91 3.08 3.21
C CYS A 190 -15.40 4.23 2.33
N LEU A 191 -15.31 5.43 2.91
CA LEU A 191 -14.83 6.64 2.23
C LEU A 191 -13.35 6.62 1.83
N SER A 192 -12.58 5.64 2.34
CA SER A 192 -11.19 5.47 1.90
C SER A 192 -11.07 4.87 0.50
N CYS A 193 -12.14 4.24 0.00
CA CYS A 193 -12.17 3.57 -1.30
C CYS A 193 -13.34 4.01 -2.19
N HIS A 194 -14.47 4.37 -1.59
CA HIS A 194 -15.72 4.67 -2.28
C HIS A 194 -16.02 6.16 -2.20
N ASP A 195 -16.19 6.79 -3.35
CA ASP A 195 -16.82 8.11 -3.43
C ASP A 195 -18.34 7.95 -3.29
N PRO A 196 -19.02 8.64 -2.36
CA PRO A 196 -20.48 8.52 -2.15
C PRO A 196 -21.32 8.79 -3.40
N HIS A 197 -20.85 9.63 -4.32
CA HIS A 197 -21.54 9.95 -5.58
C HIS A 197 -20.98 9.16 -6.78
N GLN A 198 -19.90 8.41 -6.59
CA GLN A 198 -19.34 7.46 -7.56
C GLN A 198 -18.93 6.14 -6.88
N PRO A 199 -19.86 5.44 -6.21
CA PRO A 199 -19.49 4.35 -5.28
C PRO A 199 -18.87 3.13 -5.97
N THR A 200 -18.96 3.01 -7.29
CA THR A 200 -18.35 1.94 -8.08
C THR A 200 -17.01 2.35 -8.72
N ALA A 201 -16.60 3.61 -8.61
CA ALA A 201 -15.28 4.06 -9.00
C ALA A 201 -14.35 3.93 -7.79
N TYR A 202 -13.81 2.72 -7.59
CA TYR A 202 -12.88 2.44 -6.51
C TYR A 202 -11.61 3.28 -6.65
N THR A 203 -11.36 4.16 -5.69
CA THR A 203 -10.17 5.01 -5.63
C THR A 203 -9.69 5.14 -4.19
N TRP A 204 -8.39 5.06 -3.95
CA TRP A 204 -7.81 5.18 -2.61
C TRP A 204 -6.73 6.24 -2.55
N SER A 205 -6.47 6.74 -1.33
CA SER A 205 -5.33 7.61 -1.03
C SER A 205 -4.15 6.83 -0.45
N GLU A 206 -2.98 7.47 -0.39
CA GLU A 206 -1.78 6.92 0.28
C GLU A 206 -2.02 6.56 1.75
N ASP A 207 -2.99 7.21 2.42
CA ASP A 207 -3.32 6.98 3.83
C ASP A 207 -4.32 5.82 4.04
N THR A 208 -4.76 5.17 2.96
CA THR A 208 -5.75 4.09 3.03
C THR A 208 -5.17 2.91 3.80
N ASN A 209 -5.91 2.43 4.79
CA ASN A 209 -5.49 1.27 5.57
C ASN A 209 -5.45 0.03 4.67
N THR A 210 -4.25 -0.38 4.27
CA THR A 210 -4.03 -1.49 3.33
C THR A 210 -4.47 -2.85 3.87
N ASN A 211 -4.71 -2.98 5.18
CA ASN A 211 -5.33 -4.19 5.72
C ASN A 211 -6.76 -4.39 5.21
N LEU A 212 -7.45 -3.31 4.78
CA LEU A 212 -8.80 -3.39 4.23
C LEU A 212 -8.83 -4.11 2.87
N CYS A 213 -7.70 -4.17 2.14
CA CYS A 213 -7.60 -4.91 0.88
C CYS A 213 -7.89 -6.41 1.05
N SER A 214 -7.54 -6.96 2.23
CA SER A 214 -7.74 -8.38 2.56
C SER A 214 -9.22 -8.79 2.58
N ALA A 215 -10.14 -7.82 2.70
CA ALA A 215 -11.56 -8.09 2.66
C ALA A 215 -12.00 -8.70 1.31
N CYS A 216 -11.30 -8.36 0.22
CA CYS A 216 -11.52 -8.93 -1.12
C CYS A 216 -10.38 -9.83 -1.59
N HIS A 217 -9.13 -9.54 -1.19
CA HIS A 217 -7.91 -10.22 -1.64
C HIS A 217 -7.29 -11.10 -0.54
N ALA A 218 -8.13 -11.86 0.17
CA ALA A 218 -7.69 -12.65 1.31
C ALA A 218 -6.57 -13.65 0.94
N ASP A 219 -6.69 -14.29 -0.23
CA ASP A 219 -5.72 -15.29 -0.69
C ASP A 219 -4.38 -14.63 -1.06
N GLU A 220 -4.38 -13.53 -1.82
CA GLU A 220 -3.16 -12.81 -2.17
C GLU A 220 -2.46 -12.19 -0.94
N VAL A 221 -3.24 -11.62 -0.01
CA VAL A 221 -2.69 -11.08 1.25
C VAL A 221 -2.13 -12.20 2.12
N GLY A 222 -2.78 -13.36 2.14
CA GLY A 222 -2.27 -14.56 2.82
C GLY A 222 -0.93 -15.03 2.25
N ALA A 223 -0.86 -15.19 0.92
CA ALA A 223 0.37 -15.56 0.23
C ALA A 223 1.50 -14.55 0.45
N LEU A 224 1.19 -13.25 0.42
CA LEU A 224 2.17 -12.19 0.70
C LEU A 224 2.63 -12.25 2.16
N THR A 225 1.75 -12.52 3.10
CA THR A 225 2.14 -12.65 4.51
C THR A 225 3.07 -13.84 4.73
N GLU A 226 2.85 -14.97 4.05
CA GLU A 226 3.63 -16.20 4.25
C GLU A 226 4.94 -16.23 3.43
N HIS A 227 4.92 -15.68 2.22
CA HIS A 227 5.97 -15.84 1.21
C HIS A 227 6.43 -14.52 0.57
N GLY A 228 5.96 -13.37 1.08
CA GLY A 228 6.26 -12.01 0.61
C GLY A 228 7.68 -11.52 0.89
N GLY A 229 8.28 -11.95 1.99
CA GLY A 229 9.58 -11.41 2.43
C GLY A 229 9.50 -9.89 2.64
N ALA A 230 10.40 -9.13 2.02
CA ALA A 230 10.39 -7.66 2.14
C ALA A 230 9.14 -7.01 1.54
N HIS A 231 8.47 -7.65 0.57
CA HIS A 231 7.22 -7.13 0.00
C HIS A 231 6.06 -7.12 1.00
N SER A 232 6.12 -7.90 2.08
CA SER A 232 5.08 -7.92 3.11
C SER A 232 5.36 -7.01 4.30
N SER A 233 6.58 -6.48 4.44
CA SER A 233 7.00 -5.71 5.63
C SER A 233 7.50 -4.30 5.33
N GLU A 234 8.13 -4.07 4.18
CA GLU A 234 8.78 -2.80 3.85
C GLU A 234 7.98 -1.92 2.88
N ILE A 235 6.95 -2.48 2.26
CA ILE A 235 6.04 -1.80 1.33
C ILE A 235 4.60 -2.16 1.68
N SER A 236 3.68 -1.33 1.20
CA SER A 236 2.25 -1.46 1.33
C SER A 236 1.61 -1.87 -0.01
N CYS A 237 0.35 -2.33 0.03
CA CYS A 237 -0.39 -2.69 -1.18
C CYS A 237 -0.44 -1.53 -2.19
N SER A 238 -0.62 -0.29 -1.72
CA SER A 238 -0.72 0.91 -2.54
C SER A 238 0.61 1.37 -3.15
N ASP A 239 1.75 0.94 -2.60
CA ASP A 239 3.06 1.22 -3.19
C ASP A 239 3.25 0.47 -4.53
N CYS A 240 2.57 -0.67 -4.68
CA CYS A 240 2.54 -1.45 -5.93
C CYS A 240 1.26 -1.21 -6.75
N HIS A 241 0.10 -1.27 -6.10
CA HIS A 241 -1.20 -1.07 -6.72
C HIS A 241 -1.61 0.40 -6.62
N GLN A 242 -1.29 1.19 -7.65
CA GLN A 242 -1.67 2.60 -7.72
C GLN A 242 -3.10 2.79 -8.22
N ASN A 243 -3.67 1.79 -8.90
CA ASN A 243 -5.03 1.86 -9.44
C ASN A 243 -5.75 0.51 -9.33
N HIS A 244 -7.08 0.55 -9.21
CA HIS A 244 -7.96 -0.61 -9.27
C HIS A 244 -8.53 -0.82 -10.67
N PRO A 245 -8.84 -2.06 -11.09
CA PRO A 245 -9.71 -2.31 -12.23
C PRO A 245 -11.01 -1.48 -12.15
N PRO A 246 -11.47 -0.88 -13.28
CA PRO A 246 -11.11 -1.18 -14.67
C PRO A 246 -9.85 -0.45 -15.19
N ALA A 247 -9.08 0.24 -14.35
CA ALA A 247 -7.83 0.85 -14.78
C ALA A 247 -6.88 -0.22 -15.35
N THR A 248 -6.31 0.06 -16.52
CA THR A 248 -5.38 -0.85 -17.23
C THR A 248 -3.91 -0.52 -16.98
N THR A 249 -3.62 0.51 -16.18
CA THR A 249 -2.28 1.03 -15.90
C THR A 249 -2.07 1.22 -14.41
N GLY A 250 -0.83 1.09 -13.93
CA GLY A 250 -0.50 1.29 -12.51
C GLY A 250 -1.05 0.19 -11.60
N VAL A 251 -1.25 -1.02 -12.14
CA VAL A 251 -1.65 -2.20 -11.36
C VAL A 251 -0.42 -2.89 -10.77
N ILE A 252 0.68 -3.00 -11.51
CA ILE A 252 1.97 -3.52 -11.00
C ILE A 252 3.09 -2.63 -11.59
N PRO A 253 4.03 -2.08 -10.79
CA PRO A 253 5.13 -1.26 -11.28
C PRO A 253 6.20 -2.14 -11.97
N ASN A 254 7.17 -1.51 -12.65
CA ASN A 254 8.29 -2.30 -13.16
C ASN A 254 9.17 -2.71 -11.98
N CYS A 255 9.66 -3.95 -11.96
CA CYS A 255 10.49 -4.45 -10.86
C CYS A 255 11.74 -3.58 -10.64
N ALA A 256 12.31 -3.05 -11.73
CA ALA A 256 13.48 -2.18 -11.72
C ALA A 256 13.23 -0.78 -11.09
N ASP A 257 11.97 -0.40 -10.88
CA ASP A 257 11.64 0.86 -10.19
C ASP A 257 12.01 0.79 -8.70
N CYS A 258 12.15 -0.42 -8.13
CA CYS A 258 12.55 -0.66 -6.74
C CYS A 258 13.81 -1.54 -6.62
N HIS A 259 14.05 -2.47 -7.55
CA HIS A 259 15.24 -3.32 -7.57
C HIS A 259 16.29 -2.75 -8.53
N ASP A 260 17.24 -1.98 -8.00
CA ASP A 260 18.29 -1.35 -8.82
C ASP A 260 19.14 -2.42 -9.54
N PRO A 261 19.19 -2.43 -10.89
CA PRO A 261 19.97 -3.40 -11.65
C PRO A 261 21.46 -3.44 -11.27
N ASP A 262 22.02 -2.38 -10.69
CA ASP A 262 23.43 -2.32 -10.31
C ASP A 262 23.72 -2.94 -8.93
N ASP A 263 22.70 -3.20 -8.10
CA ASP A 263 22.87 -3.87 -6.80
C ASP A 263 23.15 -5.36 -6.93
N SER A 264 22.66 -5.99 -8.00
CA SER A 264 22.86 -7.42 -8.26
C SER A 264 22.79 -7.74 -9.75
N PRO A 265 23.72 -8.54 -10.30
CA PRO A 265 23.62 -9.03 -11.68
C PRO A 265 22.30 -9.75 -11.98
N HIS A 266 21.64 -10.32 -10.97
CA HIS A 266 20.35 -10.98 -11.11
C HIS A 266 19.22 -9.99 -11.47
N TYR A 267 19.27 -8.76 -10.97
CA TYR A 267 18.26 -7.75 -11.27
C TYR A 267 18.32 -7.23 -12.72
N LYS A 268 19.33 -7.65 -13.50
CA LYS A 268 19.43 -7.41 -14.95
C LYS A 268 18.70 -8.46 -15.79
N VAL A 269 18.13 -9.48 -15.16
CA VAL A 269 17.35 -10.52 -15.85
C VAL A 269 15.96 -9.98 -16.19
N GLU A 270 15.51 -10.21 -17.40
CA GLU A 270 14.17 -9.82 -17.88
C GLU A 270 13.11 -10.86 -17.49
N ASP A 271 11.83 -10.50 -17.59
CA ASP A 271 10.68 -11.37 -17.32
C ASP A 271 10.65 -11.98 -15.89
N CYS A 272 10.89 -11.16 -14.87
CA CYS A 272 10.95 -11.56 -13.45
C CYS A 272 9.76 -12.43 -13.02
N THR A 273 8.56 -12.11 -13.52
CA THR A 273 7.30 -12.76 -13.15
C THR A 273 7.15 -14.20 -13.64
N ARG A 274 8.05 -14.66 -14.52
CA ARG A 274 8.12 -16.07 -14.91
C ARG A 274 8.62 -16.98 -13.79
N CYS A 275 9.36 -16.41 -12.83
CA CYS A 275 9.87 -17.13 -11.66
C CYS A 275 9.28 -16.58 -10.36
N HIS A 276 9.19 -15.25 -10.24
CA HIS A 276 8.74 -14.57 -9.02
C HIS A 276 7.30 -14.10 -9.15
N ASN A 277 6.40 -14.66 -8.36
CA ASN A 277 5.10 -14.03 -8.16
C ASN A 277 5.29 -12.83 -7.21
N PRO A 278 4.85 -11.59 -7.56
CA PRO A 278 5.00 -10.43 -6.68
C PRO A 278 4.36 -10.59 -5.29
N HIS A 279 3.29 -11.38 -5.19
CA HIS A 279 2.64 -11.72 -3.92
C HIS A 279 3.29 -12.90 -3.19
N GLN A 280 4.21 -13.64 -3.79
CA GLN A 280 4.96 -14.71 -3.11
C GLN A 280 6.36 -14.88 -3.73
N PRO A 281 7.20 -13.83 -3.73
CA PRO A 281 8.48 -13.81 -4.44
C PRO A 281 9.46 -14.88 -3.95
N LEU A 282 9.30 -15.39 -2.73
CA LEU A 282 10.12 -16.45 -2.17
C LEU A 282 9.71 -17.85 -2.66
N GLU A 283 8.47 -18.01 -3.14
CA GLU A 283 7.98 -19.24 -3.72
C GLU A 283 8.09 -19.17 -5.24
N MET A 284 9.09 -19.86 -5.78
CA MET A 284 9.41 -19.83 -7.21
C MET A 284 9.24 -21.22 -7.82
N ASP A 285 8.64 -21.27 -9.01
CA ASP A 285 8.62 -22.45 -9.84
C ASP A 285 9.77 -22.42 -10.86
N LEU A 286 10.84 -23.16 -10.57
CA LEU A 286 12.00 -23.25 -11.46
C LEU A 286 11.71 -24.03 -12.74
N SER A 287 10.60 -24.78 -12.82
CA SER A 287 10.24 -25.57 -14.00
C SER A 287 9.67 -24.70 -15.14
N ALA A 288 9.21 -23.49 -14.83
CA ALA A 288 8.62 -22.55 -15.80
C ALA A 288 9.67 -21.87 -16.71
N VAL A 289 10.96 -22.04 -16.44
CA VAL A 289 12.05 -21.39 -17.16
C VAL A 289 13.13 -22.40 -17.56
N SER A 290 13.43 -22.44 -18.86
CA SER A 290 14.53 -23.22 -19.41
C SER A 290 15.12 -22.50 -20.64
N PRO A 291 16.46 -22.42 -20.77
CA PRO A 291 17.47 -22.89 -19.82
C PRO A 291 17.63 -21.94 -18.63
N ILE A 292 17.70 -22.47 -17.40
CA ILE A 292 17.78 -21.66 -16.18
C ILE A 292 19.22 -21.37 -15.74
N LYS A 293 20.18 -22.22 -16.14
CA LYS A 293 21.59 -22.10 -15.78
C LYS A 293 22.20 -20.70 -15.94
N PRO A 294 22.01 -19.95 -17.04
CA PRO A 294 22.55 -18.59 -17.15
C PRO A 294 22.06 -17.65 -16.04
N ILE A 295 20.80 -17.81 -15.62
CA ILE A 295 20.18 -17.06 -14.53
C ILE A 295 20.77 -17.49 -13.19
N CYS A 296 20.90 -18.80 -12.93
CA CYS A 296 21.52 -19.28 -11.69
C CYS A 296 22.94 -18.72 -11.50
N LEU A 297 23.70 -18.59 -12.59
CA LEU A 297 25.08 -18.11 -12.57
C LEU A 297 25.22 -16.60 -12.33
N THR A 298 24.13 -15.81 -12.37
CA THR A 298 24.18 -14.40 -11.97
C THR A 298 24.51 -14.24 -10.49
N CYS A 299 24.13 -15.22 -9.66
CA CYS A 299 24.44 -15.28 -8.23
C CYS A 299 25.44 -16.41 -7.90
N HIS A 300 25.29 -17.58 -8.50
CA HIS A 300 26.09 -18.78 -8.22
C HIS A 300 27.25 -18.95 -9.23
N SER A 301 28.11 -17.95 -9.35
CA SER A 301 29.23 -17.99 -10.31
C SER A 301 30.25 -19.10 -10.02
N LYS A 302 30.45 -19.46 -8.75
CA LYS A 302 31.43 -20.48 -8.34
C LYS A 302 31.11 -21.88 -8.88
N PRO A 303 29.90 -22.45 -8.70
CA PRO A 303 29.51 -23.71 -9.35
C PRO A 303 29.79 -23.75 -10.85
N GLY A 304 29.45 -22.66 -11.59
CA GLY A 304 29.71 -22.58 -13.02
C GLY A 304 31.21 -22.60 -13.38
N GLN A 305 32.04 -21.94 -12.57
CA GLN A 305 33.50 -21.98 -12.74
C GLN A 305 34.08 -23.38 -12.47
N GLU A 306 33.63 -24.06 -11.42
CA GLU A 306 34.08 -25.42 -11.10
C GLU A 306 33.67 -26.41 -12.20
N MET A 307 32.42 -26.39 -12.66
CA MET A 307 31.96 -27.24 -13.77
C MET A 307 32.75 -27.00 -15.05
N LYS A 308 33.13 -25.75 -15.34
CA LYS A 308 33.96 -25.41 -16.50
C LYS A 308 35.41 -25.90 -16.37
N LYS A 309 35.96 -25.81 -15.16
CA LYS A 309 37.35 -26.21 -14.86
C LYS A 309 37.49 -27.73 -14.78
N HIS A 310 36.44 -28.42 -14.36
CA HIS A 310 36.39 -29.86 -14.12
C HIS A 310 35.21 -30.48 -14.88
N PRO A 311 35.27 -30.52 -16.23
CA PRO A 311 34.15 -30.95 -17.05
C PRO A 311 33.76 -32.41 -16.79
N SER A 312 32.45 -32.65 -16.77
CA SER A 312 31.82 -33.96 -16.68
C SER A 312 30.48 -33.92 -17.41
N ALA A 313 29.77 -35.05 -17.53
CA ALA A 313 28.42 -35.06 -18.12
C ALA A 313 27.44 -34.10 -17.41
N HIS A 314 27.65 -33.83 -16.12
CA HIS A 314 26.84 -32.87 -15.37
C HIS A 314 27.11 -31.41 -15.77
N ALA A 315 28.24 -31.11 -16.43
CA ALA A 315 28.53 -29.77 -16.89
C ALA A 315 27.63 -29.34 -18.07
N ASP A 316 27.01 -30.30 -18.76
CA ASP A 316 26.08 -30.07 -19.87
C ASP A 316 24.61 -30.01 -19.42
N MET A 317 24.32 -30.45 -18.18
CA MET A 317 22.97 -30.40 -17.59
C MET A 317 22.60 -28.96 -17.18
N ASP A 318 21.29 -28.71 -17.13
CA ASP A 318 20.74 -27.50 -16.53
C ASP A 318 20.77 -27.60 -14.99
N CYS A 319 20.85 -26.46 -14.30
CA CYS A 319 20.90 -26.42 -12.84
C CYS A 319 19.63 -27.01 -12.20
N SER A 320 18.47 -26.81 -12.83
CA SER A 320 17.18 -27.32 -12.33
C SER A 320 17.04 -28.83 -12.38
N GLU A 321 17.89 -29.55 -13.12
CA GLU A 321 17.89 -31.01 -13.14
C GLU A 321 18.34 -31.61 -11.80
N CYS A 322 19.16 -30.88 -11.03
CA CYS A 322 19.55 -31.27 -9.67
C CYS A 322 18.97 -30.33 -8.59
N HIS A 323 18.71 -29.06 -8.93
CA HIS A 323 18.15 -28.06 -8.02
C HIS A 323 16.70 -27.76 -8.41
N GLN A 324 15.79 -28.68 -8.11
CA GLN A 324 14.37 -28.59 -8.50
C GLN A 324 13.63 -27.47 -7.78
N LYS A 325 14.08 -27.11 -6.57
CA LYS A 325 13.63 -25.95 -5.81
C LYS A 325 14.82 -25.09 -5.45
N HIS A 326 14.61 -23.78 -5.41
CA HIS A 326 15.68 -22.85 -5.07
C HIS A 326 16.18 -23.10 -3.65
N GLY A 327 17.50 -23.28 -3.49
CA GLY A 327 18.12 -23.60 -2.20
C GLY A 327 18.07 -25.09 -1.82
N GLU A 328 17.34 -25.92 -2.55
CA GLU A 328 17.31 -27.37 -2.36
C GLU A 328 18.16 -28.08 -3.41
N TYR A 329 18.53 -29.34 -3.15
CA TYR A 329 19.30 -30.16 -4.08
C TYR A 329 18.87 -31.62 -3.99
N GLN A 330 18.96 -32.29 -5.14
CA GLN A 330 18.77 -33.72 -5.27
C GLN A 330 20.02 -34.48 -4.83
N GLN A 331 19.85 -35.62 -4.14
CA GLN A 331 20.98 -36.45 -3.73
C GLN A 331 21.50 -37.29 -4.89
N CYS A 332 22.81 -37.56 -4.91
CA CYS A 332 23.43 -38.38 -5.96
C CYS A 332 22.80 -39.77 -6.10
N LEU A 333 22.39 -40.38 -4.97
CA LEU A 333 21.83 -41.73 -4.93
C LEU A 333 20.45 -41.86 -5.59
N GLU A 334 19.81 -40.74 -5.93
CA GLU A 334 18.53 -40.76 -6.63
C GLU A 334 18.69 -41.08 -8.13
N CYS A 335 19.89 -40.83 -8.68
CA CYS A 335 20.23 -41.11 -10.08
C CYS A 335 21.38 -42.12 -10.22
N HIS A 336 22.22 -42.27 -9.20
CA HIS A 336 23.42 -43.11 -9.23
C HIS A 336 23.39 -44.20 -8.16
N GLU A 337 23.89 -45.38 -8.51
CA GLU A 337 24.14 -46.44 -7.53
C GLU A 337 25.44 -46.16 -6.75
N GLY A 338 25.44 -46.51 -5.46
CA GLY A 338 26.65 -46.46 -4.64
C GLY A 338 27.66 -47.53 -5.04
N HIS A 339 28.92 -47.36 -4.64
CA HIS A 339 29.95 -48.37 -4.86
C HIS A 339 29.88 -49.55 -3.86
N ASP A 340 28.94 -49.49 -2.92
CA ASP A 340 28.58 -50.55 -1.98
C ASP A 340 27.09 -50.39 -1.60
N ALA A 341 26.43 -51.49 -1.23
CA ALA A 341 25.00 -51.52 -0.91
C ALA A 341 24.63 -50.69 0.34
N GLU A 342 25.58 -50.47 1.25
CA GLU A 342 25.35 -49.71 2.49
C GLU A 342 25.74 -48.23 2.35
N MET A 343 26.33 -47.83 1.23
CA MET A 343 26.87 -46.49 1.03
C MET A 343 25.77 -45.43 1.06
N GLN A 344 25.95 -44.39 1.87
CA GLN A 344 25.01 -43.28 2.00
C GLN A 344 25.53 -42.03 1.28
N TYR A 345 24.65 -41.07 1.00
CA TYR A 345 25.02 -39.82 0.31
C TYR A 345 26.21 -39.08 0.97
N LYS A 346 26.25 -39.03 2.30
CA LYS A 346 27.36 -38.44 3.06
C LYS A 346 28.71 -39.11 2.82
N ASP A 347 28.71 -40.38 2.41
CA ASP A 347 29.92 -41.15 2.12
C ASP A 347 30.44 -40.80 0.72
N CYS A 348 29.53 -40.51 -0.24
CA CYS A 348 29.89 -40.00 -1.56
C CYS A 348 30.70 -38.70 -1.44
N LEU A 349 30.27 -37.78 -0.57
CA LEU A 349 30.91 -36.48 -0.33
C LEU A 349 32.31 -36.56 0.29
N ARG A 350 32.75 -37.77 0.70
CA ARG A 350 34.12 -38.00 1.18
C ARG A 350 35.14 -38.00 0.06
N CYS A 351 34.70 -38.27 -1.18
CA CYS A 351 35.54 -38.40 -2.37
C CYS A 351 35.05 -37.53 -3.52
N HIS A 352 33.75 -37.52 -3.78
CA HIS A 352 33.14 -36.72 -4.85
C HIS A 352 32.72 -35.36 -4.31
N GLN A 353 32.97 -34.31 -5.10
CA GLN A 353 32.48 -32.97 -4.78
C GLN A 353 31.34 -32.59 -5.75
N PRO A 354 30.25 -31.98 -5.24
CA PRO A 354 29.22 -31.41 -6.11
C PRO A 354 29.84 -30.44 -7.11
N HIS A 355 29.27 -30.37 -8.32
CA HIS A 355 29.73 -29.53 -9.43
C HIS A 355 31.10 -29.92 -10.06
N HIS A 356 31.85 -30.86 -9.47
CA HIS A 356 33.04 -31.45 -10.09
C HIS A 356 33.26 -32.92 -9.66
N PRO A 357 32.24 -33.80 -9.81
CA PRO A 357 32.24 -35.13 -9.21
C PRO A 357 33.30 -36.08 -9.76
N ALA A 358 33.81 -35.84 -10.98
CA ALA A 358 34.85 -36.66 -11.59
C ALA A 358 36.24 -36.44 -10.97
N GLN A 359 36.45 -35.29 -10.34
CA GLN A 359 37.68 -35.00 -9.62
C GLN A 359 37.55 -35.46 -8.17
N LEU A 360 38.20 -36.57 -7.85
CA LEU A 360 38.18 -37.10 -6.50
C LEU A 360 39.12 -36.32 -5.57
N GLU A 361 38.52 -35.64 -4.60
CA GLU A 361 39.22 -34.93 -3.53
C GLU A 361 38.78 -35.50 -2.20
N PHE A 362 39.76 -35.90 -1.39
CA PHE A 362 39.47 -36.52 -0.11
C PHE A 362 39.20 -35.44 0.94
N SER A 363 38.03 -35.51 1.56
CA SER A 363 37.64 -34.56 2.61
C SER A 363 38.64 -34.55 3.78
N GLY A 364 38.81 -33.39 4.43
CA GLY A 364 39.66 -33.25 5.62
C GLY A 364 39.20 -34.10 6.81
N ALA A 365 37.95 -34.56 6.79
CA ALA A 365 37.38 -35.48 7.79
C ALA A 365 37.78 -36.95 7.56
N GLY A 366 38.56 -37.22 6.52
CA GLY A 366 39.09 -38.54 6.20
C GLY A 366 38.09 -39.46 5.50
N VAL A 367 38.62 -40.57 4.97
CA VAL A 367 37.90 -41.63 4.26
C VAL A 367 38.21 -42.96 4.94
N ASP A 368 37.18 -43.70 5.35
CA ASP A 368 37.35 -45.03 5.92
C ASP A 368 37.99 -45.96 4.86
N PRO A 369 39.06 -46.70 5.18
CA PRO A 369 39.72 -47.64 4.28
C PRO A 369 38.77 -48.65 3.62
N LYS A 370 37.67 -49.03 4.29
CA LYS A 370 36.65 -49.91 3.71
C LYS A 370 35.99 -49.31 2.48
N LEU A 371 35.77 -47.99 2.45
CA LEU A 371 35.20 -47.29 1.29
C LEU A 371 36.16 -47.29 0.09
N CYS A 372 37.48 -47.24 0.35
CA CYS A 372 38.48 -47.45 -0.69
C CYS A 372 38.43 -48.88 -1.24
N GLY A 373 38.15 -49.86 -0.36
CA GLY A 373 38.05 -51.29 -0.68
C GLY A 373 36.95 -51.65 -1.68
N SER A 374 35.91 -50.83 -1.83
CA SER A 374 34.89 -50.98 -2.88
C SER A 374 35.51 -51.01 -4.28
N CYS A 375 36.63 -50.30 -4.49
CA CYS A 375 37.40 -50.32 -5.73
C CYS A 375 38.77 -51.01 -5.60
N HIS A 376 39.37 -50.98 -4.41
CA HIS A 376 40.72 -51.44 -4.09
C HIS A 376 40.72 -52.60 -3.08
N ASN A 377 39.89 -53.62 -3.34
CA ASN A 377 39.69 -54.74 -2.41
C ASN A 377 40.99 -55.51 -2.14
N ASP A 378 41.81 -55.72 -3.17
CA ASP A 378 43.07 -56.46 -3.05
C ASP A 378 44.09 -55.70 -2.20
N GLU A 379 44.22 -54.39 -2.39
CA GLU A 379 45.10 -53.55 -1.58
C GLU A 379 44.64 -53.48 -0.12
N LEU A 380 43.32 -53.38 0.10
CA LEU A 380 42.73 -53.37 1.44
C LEU A 380 43.04 -54.68 2.18
N GLN A 381 42.85 -55.84 1.52
CA GLN A 381 43.16 -57.15 2.10
C GLN A 381 44.66 -57.31 2.36
N GLN A 382 45.52 -56.87 1.44
CA GLN A 382 46.97 -56.90 1.63
C GLN A 382 47.42 -56.07 2.83
N LEU A 383 46.91 -54.84 2.96
CA LEU A 383 47.25 -53.96 4.08
C LEU A 383 46.76 -54.52 5.42
N ALA A 384 45.54 -55.09 5.44
CA ALA A 384 44.99 -55.74 6.63
C ALA A 384 45.78 -56.98 7.06
N GLY A 385 46.33 -57.74 6.11
CA GLY A 385 47.17 -58.91 6.37
C GLY A 385 48.65 -58.61 6.63
N ASN A 386 49.08 -57.34 6.51
CA ASN A 386 50.46 -56.93 6.70
C ASN A 386 50.84 -56.98 8.19
N THR A 387 52.03 -57.51 8.52
CA THR A 387 52.49 -57.64 9.91
C THR A 387 53.31 -56.44 10.40
N THR A 388 53.62 -55.49 9.51
CA THR A 388 54.39 -54.28 9.82
C THR A 388 53.51 -53.15 10.37
N LYS A 389 54.12 -52.06 10.85
CA LYS A 389 53.39 -50.88 11.33
C LYS A 389 52.49 -50.23 10.27
N HIS A 390 52.73 -50.50 8.98
CA HIS A 390 51.91 -49.99 7.89
C HIS A 390 50.45 -50.47 7.98
N ALA A 391 50.20 -51.67 8.53
CA ALA A 391 48.86 -52.21 8.70
C ALA A 391 47.93 -51.34 9.57
N LYS A 392 48.49 -50.42 10.37
CA LYS A 392 47.73 -49.50 11.22
C LYS A 392 47.44 -48.15 10.55
N LEU A 393 47.99 -47.89 9.37
CA LEU A 393 47.81 -46.63 8.66
C LEU A 393 46.52 -46.62 7.86
N GLN A 394 45.84 -45.48 7.85
CA GLN A 394 44.71 -45.24 6.96
C GLN A 394 45.21 -44.96 5.54
N CYS A 395 44.44 -45.33 4.51
CA CYS A 395 44.82 -45.14 3.10
C CYS A 395 45.22 -43.68 2.80
N ILE A 396 44.42 -42.72 3.30
CA ILE A 396 44.63 -41.28 3.08
C ILE A 396 45.93 -40.74 3.70
N TYR A 397 46.58 -41.49 4.60
CA TYR A 397 47.89 -41.12 5.12
C TYR A 397 48.95 -41.15 4.02
N CYS A 398 48.86 -42.14 3.12
CA CYS A 398 49.76 -42.33 1.98
C CYS A 398 49.17 -41.79 0.66
N HIS A 399 47.85 -41.67 0.56
CA HIS A 399 47.12 -41.13 -0.60
C HIS A 399 46.47 -39.80 -0.24
N LYS A 400 47.32 -38.77 -0.01
CA LYS A 400 46.87 -37.49 0.57
C LYS A 400 46.12 -36.62 -0.45
N ARG A 401 45.05 -35.96 0.03
CA ARG A 401 44.30 -34.84 -0.59
C ARG A 401 43.54 -35.18 -1.87
N THR A 402 44.13 -35.90 -2.81
CA THR A 402 43.48 -36.26 -4.08
C THR A 402 43.76 -37.70 -4.45
N HIS A 403 42.86 -38.28 -5.23
CA HIS A 403 43.04 -39.64 -5.75
C HIS A 403 44.25 -39.72 -6.69
N LYS A 404 44.85 -40.92 -6.79
CA LYS A 404 46.06 -41.23 -7.57
C LYS A 404 47.36 -40.58 -7.10
N VAL A 405 47.37 -39.88 -5.96
CA VAL A 405 48.61 -39.45 -5.32
C VAL A 405 49.25 -40.63 -4.60
N THR A 406 50.54 -40.87 -4.82
CA THR A 406 51.33 -41.87 -4.09
C THR A 406 52.55 -41.22 -3.46
N LEU A 407 52.75 -41.39 -2.15
CA LEU A 407 53.99 -40.97 -1.48
C LEU A 407 55.13 -41.97 -1.77
N SER A 408 56.34 -41.45 -2.02
CA SER A 408 57.56 -42.28 -2.02
C SER A 408 57.95 -42.69 -0.60
N CYS A 409 58.68 -43.79 -0.47
CA CYS A 409 59.17 -44.29 0.83
C CYS A 409 60.04 -43.25 1.56
N ASP A 410 60.83 -42.49 0.79
CA ASP A 410 61.78 -41.50 1.30
C ASP A 410 61.10 -40.35 2.05
N ASN A 411 59.84 -40.04 1.69
CA ASN A 411 59.04 -39.00 2.35
C ASN A 411 58.79 -39.28 3.84
N CYS A 412 58.96 -40.53 4.29
CA CYS A 412 58.79 -40.91 5.70
C CYS A 412 60.01 -41.61 6.30
N HIS A 413 60.76 -42.38 5.49
CA HIS A 413 61.84 -43.23 5.99
C HIS A 413 63.25 -42.69 5.70
N GLY A 414 63.41 -41.66 4.87
CA GLY A 414 64.73 -41.21 4.42
C GLY A 414 65.50 -42.34 3.74
N GLN A 415 66.79 -42.50 4.08
CA GLN A 415 67.67 -43.51 3.52
C GLN A 415 68.16 -44.45 4.64
N PRO A 416 67.43 -45.54 4.93
CA PRO A 416 67.70 -46.39 6.10
C PRO A 416 68.88 -47.37 5.93
N HIS A 417 69.44 -47.45 4.72
CA HIS A 417 70.56 -48.32 4.37
C HIS A 417 71.78 -47.49 3.97
N ASP A 418 72.95 -48.12 3.93
CA ASP A 418 74.15 -47.50 3.40
C ASP A 418 73.96 -47.03 1.93
N SER A 419 74.63 -45.94 1.59
CA SER A 419 74.57 -45.31 0.26
C SER A 419 74.87 -46.27 -0.90
N GLY A 420 75.69 -47.29 -0.69
CA GLY A 420 76.00 -48.30 -1.70
C GLY A 420 74.76 -49.07 -2.16
N ILE A 421 73.85 -49.42 -1.25
CA ILE A 421 72.63 -50.18 -1.61
C ILE A 421 71.72 -49.33 -2.50
N HIS A 422 71.53 -48.06 -2.16
CA HIS A 422 70.66 -47.15 -2.89
C HIS A 422 71.24 -46.70 -4.25
N GLN A 423 72.56 -46.76 -4.43
CA GLN A 423 73.20 -46.53 -5.73
C GLN A 423 72.86 -47.62 -6.75
N TYR A 424 72.80 -48.88 -6.33
CA TYR A 424 72.49 -50.02 -7.20
C TYR A 424 70.99 -50.34 -7.27
N PHE A 425 70.24 -50.10 -6.19
CA PHE A 425 68.80 -50.40 -6.09
C PHE A 425 68.00 -49.14 -5.78
N LYS A 426 67.57 -48.44 -6.84
CA LYS A 426 66.82 -47.17 -6.76
C LYS A 426 65.36 -47.33 -6.31
N GLU A 427 64.82 -48.55 -6.34
CA GLU A 427 63.42 -48.84 -6.00
C GLU A 427 63.37 -49.79 -4.80
N CYS A 428 62.85 -49.31 -3.67
CA CYS A 428 62.73 -50.09 -2.44
C CYS A 428 61.88 -51.35 -2.63
N SER A 429 60.91 -51.31 -3.55
CA SER A 429 59.99 -52.40 -3.89
C SER A 429 60.70 -53.66 -4.40
N LYS A 430 61.90 -53.55 -4.97
CA LYS A 430 62.66 -54.72 -5.45
C LYS A 430 63.04 -55.69 -4.33
N CYS A 431 63.22 -55.18 -3.12
CA CYS A 431 63.51 -55.99 -1.94
C CYS A 431 62.31 -56.06 -0.97
N HIS A 432 61.53 -54.98 -0.85
CA HIS A 432 60.47 -54.85 0.16
C HIS A 432 59.04 -54.99 -0.37
N LYS A 433 58.86 -55.37 -1.64
CA LYS A 433 57.57 -55.39 -2.38
C LYS A 433 56.88 -54.04 -2.48
N GLY A 434 56.22 -53.58 -1.42
CA GLY A 434 55.44 -52.34 -1.43
C GLY A 434 54.75 -52.05 -0.11
N PRO A 435 54.24 -50.83 0.10
CA PRO A 435 53.73 -50.38 1.41
C PRO A 435 52.51 -51.16 1.89
N HIS A 436 51.66 -51.66 0.97
CA HIS A 436 50.49 -52.48 1.32
C HIS A 436 50.86 -53.91 1.75
N ASN A 437 51.99 -54.45 1.31
CA ASN A 437 52.43 -55.82 1.60
C ASN A 437 53.94 -55.84 1.88
N LEU A 438 54.36 -54.99 2.83
CA LEU A 438 55.76 -54.75 3.11
C LEU A 438 56.36 -56.01 3.74
N ARG A 439 57.47 -56.49 3.17
CA ARG A 439 58.24 -57.61 3.73
C ARG A 439 59.59 -57.11 4.22
N ASN A 440 59.96 -57.56 5.42
CA ASN A 440 61.27 -57.32 6.00
C ASN A 440 62.34 -58.15 5.29
#